data_AF-A0A699YXC9-F1
#
_entry.id   AF-A0A699YXC9-F1
#
_cell.length_a   1.000
_cell.length_b   1.000
_cell.length_c   1.000
_cell.angle_alpha   90.00
_cell.angle_beta   90.00
_cell.angle_gamma   90.00
#
_symmetry.space_group_name_H-M   'P 1'
#
loop_
_entity.id
_entity.type
_entity.pdbx_description
1 polymer ?
#
loop_
_entity_poly.entity_id
_entity_poly.type
_entity_poly.pdbx_seq_one_letter_code
_entity_poly.pdbx_strand_id
1 'polypeptide(L)' 'MEEVNKQTSELVFDHLHATAFQFSPLGRTILGPVENIKSINRDQLVSYMKTHYRGPRMA' A
#
# COMPACT_ATOMS: atom_id res chain seq x y z
N MET A 1 -6.92 6.81 -7.17
CA MET A 1 -5.67 6.97 -7.95
C MET A 1 -5.63 8.31 -8.65
N GLU A 2 -6.68 8.71 -9.37
CA GLU A 2 -6.66 9.97 -10.12
C GLU A 2 -6.38 11.22 -9.28
N GLU A 3 -6.89 11.30 -8.04
CA GLU A 3 -6.64 12.46 -7.17
C GLU A 3 -5.17 12.56 -6.70
N VAL A 4 -4.53 11.43 -6.43
CA VAL A 4 -3.13 11.32 -5.95
C VAL A 4 -2.16 11.59 -7.10
N ASN A 5 -2.48 11.12 -8.30
CA ASN A 5 -1.66 11.36 -9.50
C ASN A 5 -1.61 12.84 -9.92
N LYS A 6 -2.51 13.70 -9.41
CA LYS A 6 -2.45 15.16 -9.62
C LYS A 6 -1.27 15.79 -8.88
N GLN A 7 -0.75 15.13 -7.84
CA GLN A 7 0.42 15.57 -7.10
C GLN A 7 1.67 14.89 -7.68
N THR A 8 2.30 15.56 -8.64
CA THR A 8 3.45 15.03 -9.38
C THR A 8 4.61 14.58 -8.49
N SER A 9 4.81 15.21 -7.33
CA SER A 9 5.86 14.81 -6.39
C SER A 9 5.65 13.40 -5.84
N GLU A 10 4.42 13.02 -5.51
CA GLU A 10 4.10 11.68 -4.99
C GLU A 10 4.31 10.61 -6.07
N LEU A 11 3.91 10.92 -7.31
CA LEU A 11 4.14 10.02 -8.44
C LEU A 11 5.64 9.75 -8.68
N VAL A 12 6.47 10.79 -8.59
CA VAL A 12 7.94 10.64 -8.71
C VAL A 12 8.48 9.74 -7.59
N PHE A 13 8.02 9.93 -6.35
CA PHE A 13 8.47 9.09 -5.23
C PHE A 13 8.01 7.63 -5.36
N ASP A 14 6.80 7.38 -5.84
CA ASP A 14 6.32 6.01 -6.10
C ASP A 14 7.21 5.30 -7.13
N HIS A 15 7.54 5.98 -8.24
CA HIS A 15 8.45 5.42 -9.25
C HIS A 15 9.88 5.22 -8.73
N LEU A 16 10.38 6.16 -7.93
CA LEU A 16 11.69 6.03 -7.29
C LEU A 16 11.74 4.80 -6.39
N HIS A 17 10.75 4.60 -5.50
CA HIS A 17 10.70 3.44 -4.61
C HIS A 17 10.55 2.12 -5.37
N ALA A 18 9.67 2.08 -6.38
CA ALA A 18 9.48 0.89 -7.21
C ALA A 18 10.77 0.47 -7.93
N THR A 19 11.57 1.45 -8.37
CA THR A 19 12.83 1.18 -9.10
C THR A 19 13.99 0.86 -8.17
N ALA A 20 14.09 1.53 -7.01
CA ALA A 20 15.17 1.33 -6.05
C ALA A 20 15.02 0.02 -5.25
N PHE A 21 13.78 -0.40 -4.96
CA PHE A 21 13.47 -1.58 -4.14
C PHE A 21 12.74 -2.66 -4.95
N GLN A 22 13.23 -2.94 -6.15
CA GLN A 22 12.69 -4.00 -7.01
C GLN A 22 12.66 -5.34 -6.26
N PHE A 23 11.59 -6.10 -6.47
CA PHE A 23 11.36 -7.41 -5.85
C PHE A 23 11.29 -7.41 -4.31
N SER A 24 11.26 -6.23 -3.67
CA SER A 24 11.10 -6.05 -2.23
C SER A 24 9.70 -5.51 -1.90
N PRO A 25 9.12 -5.84 -0.71
CA PRO A 25 7.89 -5.20 -0.24
C PRO A 25 7.95 -3.67 -0.18
N LEU A 26 9.15 -3.10 -0.02
CA LEU A 26 9.36 -1.64 0.04
C LEU A 26 9.13 -0.92 -1.30
N GLY A 27 9.17 -1.64 -2.43
CA GLY A 27 8.88 -1.05 -3.74
C GLY A 27 7.39 -0.97 -4.07
N ARG A 28 6.51 -1.44 -3.18
CA ARG A 28 5.06 -1.43 -3.39
C ARG A 28 4.50 -0.06 -2.98
N THR A 29 3.64 0.50 -3.82
CA THR A 29 2.90 1.72 -3.50
C THR A 29 1.87 1.47 -2.41
N ILE A 30 1.50 2.52 -1.68
CA ILE A 30 0.53 2.42 -0.57
C ILE A 30 -0.87 1.98 -1.03
N LEU A 31 -1.27 2.36 -2.25
CA LEU A 31 -2.60 2.05 -2.79
C LEU A 31 -2.66 0.64 -3.38
N GLY A 32 -1.55 0.16 -3.93
CA GLY A 32 -1.50 -1.09 -4.68
C GLY A 32 -2.32 -1.06 -5.99
N PRO A 33 -2.43 -2.21 -6.68
CA PRO A 33 -3.13 -2.32 -7.97
C PRO A 33 -4.65 -2.16 -7.86
N VAL A 34 -5.29 -1.66 -8.93
CA VAL A 34 -6.75 -1.48 -8.99
C VAL A 34 -7.48 -2.81 -8.83
N GLU A 35 -6.93 -3.87 -9.38
CA GLU A 35 -7.49 -5.24 -9.35
C GLU A 35 -7.55 -5.74 -7.90
N ASN A 36 -6.51 -5.49 -7.12
CA ASN A 36 -6.49 -5.85 -5.71
C ASN A 36 -7.57 -5.09 -4.95
N ILE A 37 -7.65 -3.77 -5.14
CA ILE A 37 -8.67 -2.92 -4.48
C ILE A 37 -10.09 -3.42 -4.77
N LYS A 38 -10.37 -3.79 -6.03
CA LYS A 38 -11.68 -4.34 -6.44
C LYS A 38 -11.99 -5.71 -5.86
N SER A 39 -10.97 -6.48 -5.48
CA SER A 39 -11.12 -7.85 -4.94
C SER A 39 -11.14 -7.94 -3.42
N ILE A 40 -10.76 -6.85 -2.71
CA ILE A 40 -10.70 -6.84 -1.25
C ILE A 40 -12.08 -7.12 -0.65
N ASN A 41 -12.11 -8.04 0.31
CA ASN A 41 -13.32 -8.39 1.06
C ASN A 41 -13.17 -8.18 2.58
N ARG A 42 -14.30 -8.27 3.28
CA ARG A 42 -14.38 -8.03 4.74
C ARG A 42 -13.45 -8.95 5.54
N ASP A 43 -13.36 -10.22 5.17
CA ASP A 43 -12.57 -11.20 5.94
C ASP A 43 -11.08 -10.90 5.88
N GLN A 44 -10.59 -10.43 4.73
CA GLN A 44 -9.22 -9.96 4.57
C GLN A 44 -8.94 -8.74 5.47
N LEU A 45 -9.86 -7.78 5.55
CA LEU A 45 -9.72 -6.60 6.42
C LEU A 45 -9.68 -6.99 7.90
N VAL A 46 -10.60 -7.87 8.33
CA VAL A 46 -10.64 -8.35 9.72
C VAL A 46 -9.37 -9.15 10.06
N SER A 47 -8.89 -9.97 9.13
CA SER A 47 -7.64 -10.72 9.29
C SER A 47 -6.43 -9.79 9.43
N TYR A 48 -6.35 -8.74 8.60
CA TYR A 48 -5.30 -7.73 8.68
C TYR A 48 -5.28 -7.02 10.04
N MET A 49 -6.44 -6.57 10.52
CA MET A 49 -6.56 -5.95 11.85
C MET A 49 -6.06 -6.88 12.96
N LYS A 50 -6.58 -8.12 13.03
CA LYS A 50 -6.16 -9.12 14.04
C LYS A 50 -4.66 -9.41 14.00
N THR A 51 -4.09 -9.37 12.80
CA THR A 51 -2.68 -9.69 12.59
C THR A 51 -1.77 -8.54 12.97
N HIS A 52 -2.13 -7.30 12.66
CA HIS A 52 -1.24 -6.13 12.76
C HIS A 52 -1.55 -5.18 13.92
N TYR A 53 -2.82 -5.01 14.31
CA TYR A 53 -3.25 -4.10 15.39
C TYR A 53 -3.18 -4.82 16.75
N ARG A 54 -1.97 -4.98 17.28
CA ARG A 54 -1.73 -5.62 18.59
C ARG A 54 -1.03 -4.64 19.53
N GLY A 55 -1.39 -4.69 20.81
CA GLY A 55 -0.90 -3.77 21.86
C GLY A 55 0.60 -3.46 21.80
N PRO A 56 1.51 -4.45 21.74
CA PRO A 56 2.96 -4.18 21.69
C PRO A 56 3.46 -3.42 20.45
N ARG A 57 2.65 -3.29 19.39
CA ARG A 57 2.99 -2.55 18.16
C ARG A 57 2.26 -1.22 18.05
N MET A 58 1.52 -0.82 19.07
CA MET A 58 0.83 0.46 19.16
C MET A 58 1.47 1.25 20.30
N ALA A 59 1.95 2.46 19.98
CA ALA A 59 2.60 3.38 20.91
C ALA A 59 1.64 4.51 21.28
#